data_AF-A0A8T2HZB3-F1
#
_entry.id   AF-A0A8T2HZB3-F1
#
_cell.length_a   1.000
_cell.length_b   1.000
_cell.length_c   1.000
_cell.angle_alpha   90.00
_cell.angle_beta   90.00
_cell.angle_gamma   90.00
#
_symmetry.space_group_name_H-M   'P 1'
#
loop_
_entity.id
_entity.type
_entity.pdbx_description
1 polymer ?
#
loop_
_entity_poly.entity_id
_entity_poly.type
_entity_poly.pdbx_seq_one_letter_code
_entity_poly.pdbx_strand_id
1 'polypeptide(L)'
;MAAARQVLGLGAQAKQAMDSTSSSKAIAFYREVARCLPYVLKQYNLQELTTVSELRHNLTKVFRKYENVEKSTVVDLLVYKGREELEMILMQHKQRHHLISEYVKNPALDKVEKPKTMSSFLESFLKSN
;
A
#
# COMPACT_ATOMS: atom_id res chain seq x y z
N MET A 1 -30.44 -19.10 8.47
CA MET A 1 -29.20 -18.30 8.46
C MET A 1 -28.67 -17.92 7.05
N ALA A 2 -29.12 -18.54 5.96
CA ALA A 2 -28.64 -18.21 4.60
C ALA A 2 -29.19 -16.87 4.05
N ALA A 3 -30.44 -16.52 4.34
CA ALA A 3 -31.12 -15.34 3.79
C ALA A 3 -30.50 -14.00 4.24
N ALA A 4 -30.04 -13.90 5.50
CA ALA A 4 -29.44 -12.67 6.03
C ALA A 4 -28.12 -12.29 5.32
N ARG A 5 -27.36 -13.30 4.82
CA ARG A 5 -26.09 -13.07 4.10
C ARG A 5 -26.33 -12.46 2.72
N GLN A 6 -27.49 -12.71 2.12
CA GLN A 6 -27.84 -12.27 0.78
C GLN A 6 -28.34 -10.82 0.75
N VAL A 7 -29.06 -10.39 1.79
CA VAL A 7 -29.50 -8.99 1.95
C VAL A 7 -28.32 -8.04 2.22
N LEU A 8 -27.27 -8.53 2.89
CA LEU A 8 -26.04 -7.77 3.17
C LEU A 8 -25.01 -7.79 2.02
N GLY A 9 -25.32 -8.39 0.87
CA GLY A 9 -24.37 -8.49 -0.25
C GLY A 9 -23.16 -9.39 0.01
N LEU A 10 -23.07 -10.05 1.17
CA LEU A 10 -21.96 -10.90 1.64
C LEU A 10 -21.89 -12.28 0.95
N GLY A 11 -22.51 -12.42 -0.23
CA GLY A 11 -22.56 -13.64 -1.03
C GLY A 11 -22.62 -13.43 -2.53
N ALA A 12 -22.55 -12.18 -3.01
CA ALA A 12 -22.44 -11.93 -4.44
C ALA A 12 -21.03 -12.29 -4.89
N GLN A 13 -20.84 -13.54 -5.35
CA GLN A 13 -19.72 -13.82 -6.22
C GLN A 13 -19.94 -13.00 -7.48
N ALA A 14 -19.19 -11.91 -7.61
CA ALA A 14 -19.07 -11.18 -8.85
C ALA A 14 -18.73 -12.20 -9.94
N LYS A 15 -19.66 -12.46 -10.85
CA LYS A 15 -19.38 -13.20 -12.08
C LYS A 15 -18.28 -12.42 -12.80
N GLN A 16 -17.04 -12.84 -12.62
CA GLN A 16 -15.92 -12.29 -13.36
C GLN A 16 -16.10 -12.78 -14.80
N ALA A 17 -16.58 -11.89 -15.67
CA ALA A 17 -16.39 -12.05 -17.09
C ALA A 17 -14.88 -12.30 -17.32
N MET A 18 -14.57 -13.26 -18.20
CA MET A 18 -13.21 -13.59 -18.61
C MET A 18 -12.56 -12.36 -19.25
N ASP A 19 -11.94 -11.49 -18.46
CA ASP A 19 -11.25 -10.32 -18.99
C ASP A 19 -10.09 -9.92 -18.08
N SER A 20 -8.87 -10.17 -18.57
CA SER A 20 -7.55 -10.01 -17.94
C SER A 20 -7.29 -10.81 -16.64
N THR A 21 -6.19 -11.55 -16.62
CA THR A 21 -5.65 -12.17 -15.40
C THR A 21 -5.51 -11.10 -14.31
N SER A 22 -5.92 -11.37 -13.07
CA SER A 22 -5.93 -10.37 -11.97
C SER A 22 -4.56 -9.73 -11.73
N SER A 23 -3.49 -10.46 -12.04
CA SER A 23 -2.12 -9.94 -12.08
C SER A 23 -1.94 -8.80 -13.11
N SER A 24 -2.49 -8.92 -14.30
CA SER A 24 -2.47 -7.88 -15.33
C SER A 24 -3.18 -6.60 -14.87
N LYS A 25 -4.29 -6.72 -14.13
CA LYS A 25 -5.01 -5.58 -13.55
C LYS A 25 -4.16 -4.86 -12.49
N ALA A 26 -3.50 -5.61 -11.61
CA ALA A 26 -2.60 -5.05 -10.61
C ALA A 26 -1.40 -4.32 -11.25
N ILE A 27 -0.83 -4.86 -12.33
CA ILE A 27 0.26 -4.22 -13.08
C ILE A 27 -0.23 -2.94 -13.78
N ALA A 28 -1.41 -2.97 -14.39
CA ALA A 28 -2.01 -1.79 -15.02
C ALA A 28 -2.24 -0.68 -13.98
N PHE A 29 -2.77 -1.04 -12.81
CA PHE A 29 -2.97 -0.12 -11.69
C PHE A 29 -1.63 0.44 -11.16
N TYR A 30 -0.60 -0.38 -11.01
CA TYR A 30 0.74 0.09 -10.64
C TYR A 30 1.26 1.16 -11.62
N ARG A 31 1.12 0.92 -12.93
CA ARG A 31 1.55 1.86 -13.98
C ARG A 31 0.74 3.15 -13.97
N GLU A 32 -0.53 3.09 -13.59
CA GLU A 32 -1.39 4.26 -13.39
C GLU A 32 -0.88 5.11 -12.23
N VAL A 33 -0.73 4.52 -11.04
CA VAL A 33 -0.21 5.22 -9.85
C VAL A 33 1.17 5.83 -10.13
N ALA A 34 2.07 5.07 -10.76
CA ALA A 34 3.43 5.53 -11.06
C ALA A 34 3.50 6.75 -11.99
N ARG A 35 2.48 6.95 -12.84
CA ARG A 35 2.31 8.15 -13.69
C ARG A 35 1.76 9.34 -12.91
N CYS A 36 0.96 9.11 -11.88
CA CYS A 36 0.42 10.16 -11.01
C CYS A 36 1.42 10.68 -9.98
N LEU A 37 2.44 9.90 -9.60
CA LEU A 37 3.41 10.28 -8.57
C LEU A 37 4.10 11.65 -8.76
N PRO A 38 4.54 12.07 -9.97
CA PRO A 38 5.11 13.41 -10.15
C PRO A 38 4.13 14.53 -9.83
N TYR A 39 2.84 14.32 -10.09
CA TYR A 39 1.78 15.28 -9.75
C TYR A 39 1.60 15.33 -8.23
N VAL A 40 1.46 14.18 -7.57
CA VAL A 40 1.32 14.09 -6.11
C VAL A 40 2.52 14.72 -5.39
N LEU A 41 3.74 14.47 -5.86
CA LEU A 41 4.96 15.06 -5.28
C LEU A 41 4.91 16.59 -5.27
N LYS A 42 4.45 17.20 -6.38
CA LYS A 42 4.28 18.66 -6.50
C LYS A 42 3.13 19.16 -5.66
N GLN A 43 1.95 18.53 -5.76
CA GLN A 43 0.74 18.98 -5.07
C GLN A 43 0.90 19.01 -3.54
N TYR A 44 1.65 18.05 -3.00
CA TYR A 44 1.90 17.95 -1.56
C TYR A 44 3.23 18.55 -1.12
N ASN A 45 3.97 19.24 -1.99
CA ASN A 45 5.30 19.82 -1.73
C ASN A 45 6.32 18.82 -1.14
N LEU A 46 6.32 17.57 -1.60
CA LEU A 46 7.16 16.48 -1.04
C LEU A 46 8.61 16.48 -1.55
N GLN A 47 8.98 17.46 -2.38
CA GLN A 47 10.28 17.54 -3.06
C GLN A 47 11.48 17.63 -2.10
N GLU A 48 11.27 18.16 -0.89
CA GLU A 48 12.30 18.29 0.15
C GLU A 48 12.57 16.96 0.90
N LEU A 49 11.62 16.01 0.87
CA LEU A 49 11.71 14.77 1.64
C LEU A 49 12.02 13.56 0.77
N THR A 50 11.64 13.58 -0.51
CA THR A 50 11.81 12.42 -1.39
C THR A 50 11.83 12.81 -2.86
N THR A 51 12.37 11.91 -3.68
CA THR A 51 12.35 12.02 -5.14
C THR A 51 11.27 11.14 -5.77
N VAL A 52 10.89 11.43 -7.02
CA VAL A 52 9.95 10.57 -7.78
C VAL A 52 10.48 9.13 -7.89
N SER A 53 11.79 8.97 -8.03
CA SER A 53 12.43 7.65 -8.12
C SER A 53 12.26 6.84 -6.83
N GLU A 54 12.50 7.49 -5.69
CA GLU A 54 12.31 6.88 -4.37
C GLU A 54 10.84 6.56 -4.09
N LEU A 55 9.90 7.44 -4.44
CA LEU A 55 8.48 7.15 -4.30
C LEU A 55 8.05 5.94 -5.13
N ARG A 56 8.54 5.80 -6.36
CA ARG A 56 8.29 4.60 -7.19
C ARG A 56 8.88 3.35 -6.56
N HIS A 57 10.06 3.45 -5.98
CA HIS A 57 10.69 2.35 -5.25
C HIS A 57 9.88 1.96 -4.00
N ASN A 58 9.41 2.93 -3.21
CA ASN A 58 8.57 2.69 -2.03
C ASN A 58 7.22 2.08 -2.42
N LEU A 59 6.60 2.59 -3.48
CA LEU A 59 5.38 2.01 -4.06
C LEU A 59 5.59 0.54 -4.41
N THR A 60 6.72 0.20 -5.01
CA THR A 60 7.05 -1.19 -5.38
C THR A 60 7.12 -2.10 -4.15
N LYS A 61 7.62 -1.61 -3.02
CA LYS A 61 7.60 -2.35 -1.74
C LYS A 61 6.18 -2.59 -1.22
N VAL A 62 5.30 -1.59 -1.35
CA VAL A 62 3.87 -1.72 -0.96
C VAL A 62 3.19 -2.80 -1.77
N PHE A 63 3.40 -2.83 -3.09
CA PHE A 63 2.83 -3.89 -3.94
C PHE A 63 3.41 -5.27 -3.62
N ARG A 64 4.73 -5.37 -3.38
CA ARG A 64 5.39 -6.64 -3.03
C ARG A 64 4.96 -7.19 -1.66
N LYS A 65 4.48 -6.35 -0.73
CA LYS A 65 3.91 -6.82 0.55
C LYS A 65 2.77 -7.82 0.36
N TYR A 66 2.06 -7.73 -0.77
CA TYR A 66 0.92 -8.58 -1.10
C TYR A 66 1.22 -9.60 -2.22
N GLU A 67 2.50 -9.87 -2.50
CA GLU A 67 2.93 -10.80 -3.56
C GLU A 67 2.44 -12.23 -3.32
N ASN A 68 2.35 -12.67 -2.07
CA ASN A 68 1.93 -14.02 -1.68
C ASN A 68 0.41 -14.25 -1.73
N VAL A 69 -0.38 -13.31 -2.27
CA VAL A 69 -1.85 -13.43 -2.34
C VAL A 69 -2.25 -14.14 -3.63
N GLU A 70 -2.60 -15.43 -3.53
CA GLU A 70 -2.93 -16.26 -4.70
C GLU A 70 -4.40 -16.12 -5.14
N LYS A 71 -5.31 -15.78 -4.22
CA LYS A 71 -6.75 -15.75 -4.51
C LYS A 71 -7.11 -14.53 -5.34
N SER A 72 -7.51 -14.75 -6.59
CA SER A 72 -7.95 -13.73 -7.56
C SER A 72 -8.90 -12.68 -6.96
N THR A 73 -9.96 -13.10 -6.26
CA THR A 73 -10.94 -12.18 -5.65
C THR A 73 -10.32 -11.20 -4.64
N VAL A 74 -9.27 -11.63 -3.93
CA VAL A 74 -8.56 -10.79 -2.96
C VAL A 74 -7.68 -9.78 -3.69
N VAL A 75 -7.07 -10.17 -4.82
CA VAL A 75 -6.30 -9.26 -5.68
C VAL A 75 -7.20 -8.15 -6.21
N ASP A 76 -8.40 -8.47 -6.71
CA ASP A 76 -9.33 -7.45 -7.19
C ASP A 76 -9.79 -6.51 -6.07
N LEU A 77 -10.02 -7.03 -4.87
CA LEU A 77 -10.34 -6.21 -3.69
C LEU A 77 -9.18 -5.30 -3.28
N LEU A 78 -7.93 -5.78 -3.37
CA LEU A 78 -6.74 -4.97 -3.09
C LEU A 78 -6.57 -3.85 -4.12
N VAL A 79 -6.79 -4.14 -5.40
CA VAL A 79 -6.79 -3.12 -6.46
C VAL A 79 -7.90 -2.10 -6.21
N TYR A 80 -9.10 -2.53 -5.83
CA TYR A 80 -10.20 -1.62 -5.46
C TYR A 80 -9.82 -0.69 -4.30
N LYS A 81 -9.29 -1.24 -3.20
CA LYS A 81 -8.80 -0.44 -2.06
C LYS A 81 -7.70 0.54 -2.47
N GLY A 82 -6.79 0.11 -3.34
CA GLY A 82 -5.74 0.97 -3.86
C GLY A 82 -6.28 2.13 -4.70
N ARG A 83 -7.34 1.91 -5.49
CA ARG A 83 -8.00 2.96 -6.27
C ARG A 83 -8.66 4.01 -5.40
N GLU A 84 -9.42 3.58 -4.38
CA GLU A 84 -10.04 4.48 -3.40
C GLU A 84 -8.99 5.33 -2.68
N GLU A 85 -7.88 4.70 -2.27
CA GLU A 85 -6.75 5.38 -1.65
C GLU A 85 -6.10 6.42 -2.58
N LEU A 86 -5.89 6.06 -3.86
CA LEU A 86 -5.37 6.99 -4.87
C LEU A 86 -6.32 8.17 -5.07
N GLU A 87 -7.62 7.93 -5.14
CA GLU A 87 -8.63 8.98 -5.28
C GLU A 87 -8.63 9.93 -4.09
N MET A 88 -8.55 9.42 -2.86
CA MET A 88 -8.44 10.26 -1.66
C MET A 88 -7.19 11.15 -1.67
N ILE A 89 -6.08 10.69 -2.24
CA ILE A 89 -4.86 11.48 -2.40
C ILE A 89 -5.03 12.52 -3.51
N LEU A 90 -5.57 12.14 -4.67
CA LEU A 90 -5.73 13.05 -5.80
C LEU A 90 -6.76 14.16 -5.50
N MET A 91 -7.84 13.83 -4.81
CA MET A 91 -8.87 14.78 -4.35
C MET A 91 -8.46 15.55 -3.08
N GLN A 92 -7.26 15.32 -2.56
CA GLN A 92 -6.72 16.01 -1.37
C GLN A 92 -7.53 15.79 -0.08
N HIS A 93 -8.27 14.68 0.01
CA HIS A 93 -8.90 14.25 1.25
C HIS A 93 -7.87 13.80 2.29
N LYS A 94 -6.73 13.25 1.84
CA LYS A 94 -5.56 13.02 2.70
C LYS A 94 -4.67 14.26 2.78
N GLN A 95 -4.23 14.59 3.98
CA GLN A 95 -3.22 15.64 4.23
C GLN A 95 -1.78 15.16 4.02
N ARG A 96 -0.84 16.10 3.82
CA ARG A 96 0.60 15.86 3.60
C ARG A 96 1.23 14.89 4.61
N HIS A 97 0.93 15.03 5.90
CA HIS A 97 1.56 14.20 6.92
C HIS A 97 1.17 12.71 6.82
N HIS A 98 -0.03 12.39 6.31
CA HIS A 98 -0.42 10.99 6.03
C HIS A 98 0.49 10.38 4.95
N LEU A 99 0.75 11.13 3.87
CA LEU A 99 1.62 10.66 2.79
C LEU A 99 3.06 10.46 3.27
N ILE A 100 3.54 11.37 4.14
CA ILE A 100 4.87 11.26 4.72
C ILE A 100 4.96 10.00 5.60
N SER A 101 3.96 9.75 6.45
CA SER A 101 3.96 8.60 7.35
C SER A 101 3.86 7.25 6.62
N GLU A 102 3.11 7.18 5.52
CA GLU A 102 2.79 5.92 4.84
C GLU A 102 3.76 5.58 3.69
N TYR A 103 4.18 6.59 2.90
CA TYR A 103 4.86 6.36 1.62
C TYR A 103 6.26 6.97 1.51
N VAL A 104 6.61 7.90 2.40
CA VAL A 104 7.96 8.49 2.44
C VAL A 104 8.79 7.72 3.47
N LYS A 105 9.96 7.22 3.05
CA LYS A 105 10.92 6.67 4.00
C LYS A 105 11.33 7.78 4.94
N ASN A 106 11.09 7.62 6.24
CA ASN A 106 11.66 8.51 7.22
C ASN A 106 13.07 8.02 7.56
N PRO A 107 14.15 8.66 7.07
CA PRO A 107 15.51 8.22 7.38
C PRO A 107 15.85 8.24 8.87
N ALA A 108 15.07 8.95 9.71
CA ALA A 108 15.22 8.94 11.16
C ALA A 108 14.55 7.71 11.84
N LEU A 109 13.62 7.04 11.16
CA LEU A 109 13.03 5.77 11.61
C LEU A 109 13.75 4.56 10.97
N ASP A 110 14.19 4.72 9.72
CA ASP A 110 14.87 3.68 8.92
C ASP A 110 16.39 3.54 9.23
N LYS A 111 16.96 4.36 10.12
CA LYS A 111 18.32 4.22 10.65
C LYS A 111 18.20 4.30 12.18
N VAL A 112 18.50 3.26 12.94
CA VAL A 112 19.79 2.58 13.04
C VAL A 112 19.50 1.09 13.23
N GLU A 113 19.95 0.22 12.31
CA GLU A 113 20.26 -1.15 12.69
C GLU A 113 21.35 -1.05 13.75
N LYS A 114 20.96 -1.04 15.03
CA LYS A 114 21.95 -1.16 16.10
C LYS A 114 22.69 -2.45 15.79
N PRO A 115 24.03 -2.46 15.81
CA PRO A 115 24.75 -3.72 15.63
C PRO A 115 24.14 -4.71 16.61
N LYS A 116 23.64 -5.85 16.10
CA LYS A 116 23.08 -6.94 16.90
C LYS A 116 24.22 -7.58 17.69
N THR A 117 24.73 -6.87 18.68
CA THR A 117 25.67 -7.41 19.66
C THR A 117 24.96 -8.31 20.66
N MET A 118 23.63 -8.25 20.75
CA MET A 118 22.81 -8.96 21.72
C MET A 118 21.69 -9.78 21.05
N SER A 119 21.27 -10.86 21.71
CA SER A 119 20.16 -11.70 21.23
C SER A 119 18.82 -10.98 21.35
N SER A 120 17.87 -11.31 20.47
CA SER A 120 16.50 -10.74 20.48
C SER A 120 15.81 -10.93 21.83
N PHE A 121 16.07 -12.07 22.50
CA PHE A 121 15.60 -12.35 23.84
C PHE A 121 16.14 -11.36 24.88
N LEU A 122 17.45 -11.08 24.85
CA LEU A 122 18.11 -10.23 25.84
C LEU A 122 17.68 -8.76 25.71
N GLU A 123 17.44 -8.29 24.49
CA GLU A 123 16.84 -6.96 24.27
C GLU A 123 15.41 -6.86 24.82
N SER A 124 14.58 -7.88 24.61
CA SER A 124 13.20 -7.91 25.13
C SER A 124 13.18 -8.03 26.65
N PHE A 125 14.09 -8.81 27.24
CA PHE A 125 14.25 -8.96 28.68
C PHE A 125 14.65 -7.64 29.35
N LEU A 126 15.62 -6.91 28.79
CA LEU A 126 16.06 -5.61 29.36
C LEU A 126 15.03 -4.48 29.21
N LYS A 127 14.12 -4.56 28.22
CA LYS A 127 13.04 -3.56 28.02
C LYS A 127 11.84 -3.77 28.95
N SER A 128 11.69 -4.97 29.50
CA SER A 128 10.57 -5.34 30.38
C SER A 128 11.05 -5.34 31.83
N ASN A 129 10.83 -4.25 32.57
CA ASN A 129 10.71 -4.29 34.03
C ASN A 129 9.23 -4.36 34.39
#